data_AF-A0AAW7K370-F1
#
_entry.id   AF-A0AAW7K370-F1
#
_cell.length_a   1.000
_cell.length_b   1.000
_cell.length_c   1.000
_cell.angle_alpha   90.00
_cell.angle_beta   90.00
_cell.angle_gamma   90.00
#
_symmetry.space_group_name_H-M   'P 1'
#
loop_
_entity.id
_entity.type
_entity.pdbx_description
1 polymer ?
#
loop_
_entity_poly.entity_id
_entity_poly.type
_entity_poly.pdbx_seq_one_letter_code
_entity_poly.pdbx_strand_id
1 'polypeptide(L)'
;MSDERTTKQPGVWDEDIQASDEAQEGASVDDDEAAETDAAVDEKPKAEEPLYLAEDEDEDDSDEEDDAEGDDPEDSAPDAGEPADDETPAEDEDDLPADLDGDGADEADGDESEAPHAPDDDAEPEYYGSMPRFLTREEYENFGDDPEPLPEGFEVIEGGAGNTGSMPPVSAAPSPAPAEPEQHGPSKGEHFARAASEAASAASVAAKEAASTVNAFIRQGVGAVREMSDAKRAHAEAREQLEELKHRITDQTAELEHRRDVTERYPEIIQEQTTRKSSAAASIKAAQALQKTIQDNIDMLKKQLDDMRASDEATEKRLKSALEAAENREESARDAANRLKRRLSDAQRAVEKAQEAKATNIETAQHAVEAANARLNTLREEYAELQRNPSANSAAYSVRDNQLSAEIADATEELRRAKENLPRVTADAEATLLAAKSALAEAERPVAEAKGSFRGIADETGNARDALEASRKEASDRQKALKSKISEQERAYRDQQRAQEEAQAEIADADDTITKAAEIHDNPDVTDRIAASLAADTAEHDELMQQVQALAETEANVRERTRDSRVKFIGAIAAVIVVIVIIAAIWFALT
;
A
#
# COMPACT_ATOMS: atom_id res chain seq x y z
N MET A 1 25.18 16.31 55.67
CA MET A 1 25.85 17.05 56.75
C MET A 1 27.23 17.48 56.23
N SER A 2 27.47 18.72 55.81
CA SER A 2 26.58 19.83 55.47
C SER A 2 27.43 20.86 54.70
N ASP A 3 26.84 21.51 53.69
CA ASP A 3 26.90 22.97 53.42
C ASP A 3 28.28 23.72 53.42
N GLU A 4 28.59 24.67 52.52
CA GLU A 4 27.76 25.38 51.54
C GLU A 4 28.59 26.15 50.47
N ARG A 5 27.96 26.34 49.30
CA ARG A 5 27.89 27.57 48.46
C ARG A 5 28.95 28.67 48.65
N THR A 6 29.78 28.99 47.65
CA THR A 6 29.53 29.76 46.40
C THR A 6 29.40 31.29 46.55
N THR A 7 30.26 32.03 45.84
CA THR A 7 29.93 33.08 44.84
C THR A 7 31.19 33.86 44.47
N LYS A 8 31.45 34.08 43.18
CA LYS A 8 32.57 34.90 42.70
C LYS A 8 32.20 35.66 41.42
N GLN A 9 32.21 36.98 41.54
CA GLN A 9 32.29 38.04 40.52
C GLN A 9 32.92 39.26 41.23
N PRO A 10 33.47 40.31 40.57
CA PRO A 10 33.24 40.71 39.16
C PRO A 10 34.50 41.14 38.36
N GLY A 11 34.32 41.48 37.07
CA GLY A 11 34.60 42.85 36.59
C GLY A 11 35.84 43.19 35.74
N VAL A 12 35.55 43.60 34.49
CA VAL A 12 36.07 44.81 33.76
C VAL A 12 37.51 44.79 33.17
N TRP A 13 37.69 45.69 32.19
CA TRP A 13 38.87 46.12 31.41
C TRP A 13 39.24 45.26 30.19
N ASP A 14 39.69 45.77 29.04
CA ASP A 14 39.51 47.00 28.24
C ASP A 14 40.57 46.94 27.10
N GLU A 15 40.43 47.77 26.06
CA GLU A 15 41.45 48.21 25.07
C GLU A 15 41.95 47.28 23.92
N ASP A 16 41.83 47.83 22.70
CA ASP A 16 42.69 47.77 21.48
C ASP A 16 43.08 46.41 20.82
N ILE A 17 43.07 46.25 19.49
CA ILE A 17 43.99 46.91 18.53
C ILE A 17 43.46 46.91 17.07
N GLN A 18 44.00 47.87 16.33
CA GLN A 18 43.88 48.30 14.92
C GLN A 18 43.69 47.26 13.79
N ALA A 19 43.14 47.76 12.67
CA ALA A 19 43.05 47.11 11.37
C ALA A 19 44.40 47.01 10.62
N SER A 20 44.43 46.17 9.58
CA SER A 20 45.40 46.22 8.48
C SER A 20 44.74 45.75 7.18
N ASP A 21 45.32 46.17 6.05
CA ASP A 21 44.70 46.29 4.73
C ASP A 21 45.66 45.71 3.67
N GLU A 22 45.18 44.91 2.71
CA GLU A 22 45.84 44.44 1.48
C GLU A 22 44.83 43.54 0.69
N ALA A 23 44.38 43.90 -0.52
CA ALA A 23 44.99 43.65 -1.84
C ALA A 23 44.80 42.19 -2.35
N GLN A 24 44.50 41.84 -3.62
CA GLN A 24 44.17 42.55 -4.89
C GLN A 24 43.74 41.49 -5.97
N GLU A 25 43.20 41.92 -7.13
CA GLU A 25 42.96 41.14 -8.39
C GLU A 25 41.74 40.16 -8.42
N GLY A 26 41.03 39.94 -9.55
CA GLY A 26 41.02 40.61 -10.87
C GLY A 26 40.31 39.79 -11.98
N ALA A 27 39.60 40.45 -12.92
CA ALA A 27 39.06 39.95 -14.21
C ALA A 27 37.92 38.86 -14.16
N SER A 28 36.97 38.73 -15.11
CA SER A 28 36.47 39.54 -16.27
C SER A 28 35.30 38.81 -16.99
N VAL A 29 34.57 39.49 -17.90
CA VAL A 29 33.66 38.97 -18.98
C VAL A 29 32.25 38.53 -18.52
N ASP A 30 31.18 39.34 -18.69
CA ASP A 30 30.27 39.59 -19.86
C ASP A 30 29.05 38.61 -19.84
N ASP A 31 27.80 38.91 -20.23
CA ASP A 31 27.20 39.95 -21.10
C ASP A 31 25.71 40.27 -20.71
N ASP A 32 25.19 41.42 -21.21
CA ASP A 32 23.79 41.74 -21.64
C ASP A 32 22.54 41.52 -20.75
N GLU A 33 21.45 42.32 -20.81
CA GLU A 33 21.20 43.66 -21.39
C GLU A 33 20.03 44.31 -20.58
N ALA A 34 19.84 45.63 -20.66
CA ALA A 34 18.76 46.35 -19.98
C ALA A 34 17.93 47.20 -20.96
N ALA A 35 16.60 47.09 -20.88
CA ALA A 35 15.66 47.90 -21.66
C ALA A 35 14.72 48.70 -20.73
N GLU A 36 14.47 49.96 -21.09
CA GLU A 36 13.72 50.96 -20.32
C GLU A 36 12.18 50.89 -20.54
N THR A 37 11.50 51.89 -19.96
CA THR A 37 10.11 52.37 -20.14
C THR A 37 9.09 51.87 -19.11
N ASP A 38 8.53 52.71 -18.22
CA ASP A 38 7.93 54.06 -18.28
C ASP A 38 6.39 53.99 -18.33
N ALA A 39 5.75 54.55 -17.31
CA ALA A 39 4.37 55.09 -17.28
C ALA A 39 3.90 55.29 -15.82
N ALA A 40 3.71 56.54 -15.43
CA ALA A 40 2.91 56.89 -14.25
C ALA A 40 1.45 57.16 -14.67
N VAL A 41 0.47 56.76 -13.86
CA VAL A 41 -0.93 57.19 -13.98
C VAL A 41 -1.46 57.67 -12.63
N ASP A 42 -2.09 58.84 -12.68
CA ASP A 42 -2.69 59.59 -11.58
C ASP A 42 -4.19 59.28 -11.52
N GLU A 43 -4.78 59.16 -10.34
CA GLU A 43 -6.23 58.97 -10.21
C GLU A 43 -6.83 59.68 -8.99
N LYS A 44 -7.85 60.51 -9.24
CA LYS A 44 -8.72 61.09 -8.21
C LYS A 44 -10.17 61.21 -8.73
N PRO A 45 -11.19 61.15 -7.84
CA PRO A 45 -12.54 60.72 -8.22
C PRO A 45 -13.57 61.84 -8.41
N LYS A 46 -14.72 61.47 -9.02
CA LYS A 46 -16.10 62.02 -8.94
C LYS A 46 -17.02 60.94 -9.57
N ALA A 47 -18.28 60.64 -9.21
CA ALA A 47 -19.36 61.18 -8.36
C ALA A 47 -20.65 61.30 -9.20
N GLU A 48 -21.73 60.69 -8.71
CA GLU A 48 -23.17 60.95 -8.97
C GLU A 48 -23.92 60.29 -10.17
N GLU A 49 -25.22 60.08 -9.89
CA GLU A 49 -26.33 59.33 -10.51
C GLU A 49 -26.97 60.00 -11.78
N PRO A 50 -28.05 59.49 -12.47
CA PRO A 50 -29.13 58.60 -11.99
C PRO A 50 -29.80 57.55 -12.95
N LEU A 51 -30.72 56.79 -12.32
CA LEU A 51 -31.82 55.94 -12.82
C LEU A 51 -32.48 56.28 -14.18
N TYR A 52 -32.83 55.21 -14.93
CA TYR A 52 -34.06 55.15 -15.73
C TYR A 52 -34.74 53.77 -15.64
N LEU A 53 -36.06 53.78 -15.82
CA LEU A 53 -37.02 52.69 -15.64
C LEU A 53 -37.41 52.09 -17.01
N ALA A 54 -37.62 50.78 -17.09
CA ALA A 54 -38.40 50.14 -18.16
C ALA A 54 -39.07 48.87 -17.61
N GLU A 55 -40.40 48.88 -17.61
CA GLU A 55 -41.26 47.70 -17.57
C GLU A 55 -41.35 47.16 -19.01
N ASP A 56 -41.51 45.85 -19.18
CA ASP A 56 -42.20 45.26 -20.33
C ASP A 56 -42.73 43.88 -19.91
N GLU A 57 -44.00 43.63 -20.21
CA GLU A 57 -44.72 42.36 -20.05
C GLU A 57 -44.51 41.51 -21.31
N ASP A 58 -44.61 40.18 -21.22
CA ASP A 58 -45.07 39.34 -22.34
C ASP A 58 -45.50 37.95 -21.81
N GLU A 59 -46.71 37.53 -22.18
CA GLU A 59 -47.26 36.19 -22.03
C GLU A 59 -46.92 35.37 -23.30
N ASP A 60 -46.66 34.07 -23.21
CA ASP A 60 -47.08 33.14 -24.27
C ASP A 60 -47.16 31.67 -23.80
N ASP A 61 -48.00 30.90 -24.49
CA ASP A 61 -48.57 29.62 -24.04
C ASP A 61 -47.93 28.35 -24.68
N SER A 62 -48.01 27.27 -23.91
CA SER A 62 -48.36 25.87 -24.29
C SER A 62 -47.50 24.94 -25.18
N ASP A 63 -47.89 23.66 -25.07
CA ASP A 63 -47.61 22.46 -25.89
C ASP A 63 -46.23 21.78 -25.68
N GLU A 64 -46.13 20.71 -24.87
CA GLU A 64 -46.54 19.30 -25.10
C GLU A 64 -45.54 18.48 -25.92
N GLU A 65 -45.05 17.36 -25.34
CA GLU A 65 -45.07 16.00 -25.96
C GLU A 65 -44.86 14.93 -24.87
N ASP A 66 -45.47 13.76 -25.10
CA ASP A 66 -45.56 12.59 -24.22
C ASP A 66 -44.29 11.71 -24.19
N ASP A 67 -44.18 10.83 -23.20
CA ASP A 67 -44.09 9.38 -23.44
C ASP A 67 -43.99 8.55 -22.13
N ALA A 68 -45.05 7.76 -21.86
CA ALA A 68 -45.09 6.35 -21.39
C ALA A 68 -44.22 5.87 -20.19
N GLU A 69 -44.62 4.90 -19.35
CA GLU A 69 -45.88 4.16 -19.10
C GLU A 69 -45.71 3.44 -17.74
N GLY A 70 -46.79 3.07 -17.03
CA GLY A 70 -46.66 2.32 -15.77
C GLY A 70 -47.91 2.13 -14.91
N ASP A 71 -48.88 1.36 -15.41
CA ASP A 71 -49.99 0.74 -14.64
C ASP A 71 -49.47 -0.09 -13.42
N ASP A 72 -50.24 -0.49 -12.38
CA ASP A 72 -51.70 -0.52 -12.10
C ASP A 72 -51.92 -0.55 -10.55
N PRO A 73 -53.12 -0.68 -9.94
CA PRO A 73 -53.45 0.01 -8.69
C PRO A 73 -54.12 -0.92 -7.63
N GLU A 74 -55.10 -0.37 -6.91
CA GLU A 74 -56.08 -1.01 -6.00
C GLU A 74 -55.59 -1.43 -4.60
N ASP A 75 -56.10 -0.74 -3.57
CA ASP A 75 -57.23 -1.33 -2.83
C ASP A 75 -58.13 -0.21 -2.25
N SER A 76 -59.41 -0.49 -2.02
CA SER A 76 -60.39 0.52 -1.58
C SER A 76 -61.35 0.03 -0.50
N ALA A 77 -61.55 0.90 0.51
CA ALA A 77 -62.77 1.03 1.33
C ALA A 77 -63.06 -0.06 2.41
N PRO A 78 -63.98 0.19 3.38
CA PRO A 78 -64.17 1.44 4.15
C PRO A 78 -64.57 1.23 5.65
N ASP A 79 -64.82 2.37 6.32
CA ASP A 79 -65.89 2.62 7.33
C ASP A 79 -65.77 2.06 8.77
N ALA A 80 -65.76 2.97 9.76
CA ALA A 80 -66.73 3.05 10.87
C ALA A 80 -66.34 4.09 11.97
N GLY A 81 -67.29 4.96 12.37
CA GLY A 81 -67.41 5.44 13.76
C GLY A 81 -67.03 6.89 14.11
N GLU A 82 -68.05 7.75 14.21
CA GLU A 82 -68.04 9.10 14.84
C GLU A 82 -68.19 9.02 16.41
N PRO A 83 -68.41 10.12 17.17
CA PRO A 83 -67.51 11.26 17.46
C PRO A 83 -67.51 11.67 18.98
N ALA A 84 -67.10 12.93 19.25
CA ALA A 84 -67.45 13.81 20.38
C ALA A 84 -66.49 13.92 21.60
N ASP A 85 -65.88 15.11 21.70
CA ASP A 85 -66.03 16.12 22.77
C ASP A 85 -66.19 15.66 24.25
N ASP A 86 -65.29 16.12 25.15
CA ASP A 86 -65.68 16.89 26.35
C ASP A 86 -64.51 17.66 27.02
N GLU A 87 -64.92 18.65 27.81
CA GLU A 87 -64.28 19.74 28.59
C GLU A 87 -63.00 19.53 29.45
N THR A 88 -62.51 20.68 29.94
CA THR A 88 -61.34 20.95 30.82
C THR A 88 -61.71 20.87 32.34
N PRO A 89 -61.00 21.43 33.36
CA PRO A 89 -59.58 21.83 33.56
C PRO A 89 -58.94 21.42 34.95
N ALA A 90 -57.60 21.55 35.05
CA ALA A 90 -56.74 22.08 36.15
C ALA A 90 -56.82 21.67 37.67
N GLU A 91 -55.70 22.00 38.36
CA GLU A 91 -55.46 22.10 39.84
C GLU A 91 -55.27 20.74 40.59
N ASP A 92 -54.37 20.54 41.57
CA ASP A 92 -53.56 21.47 42.40
C ASP A 92 -52.19 20.88 42.89
N GLU A 93 -51.41 21.70 43.61
CA GLU A 93 -50.06 21.46 44.18
C GLU A 93 -49.97 20.45 45.36
N ASP A 94 -48.75 19.96 45.69
CA ASP A 94 -48.34 19.71 47.11
C ASP A 94 -46.81 19.52 47.32
N ASP A 95 -46.34 19.78 48.55
CA ASP A 95 -44.96 20.10 48.97
C ASP A 95 -44.01 18.93 49.37
N LEU A 96 -42.75 18.98 48.86
CA LEU A 96 -41.44 18.74 49.55
C LEU A 96 -41.25 17.47 50.48
N PRO A 97 -40.24 17.35 51.39
CA PRO A 97 -39.09 16.47 51.08
C PRO A 97 -38.56 15.54 52.23
N ALA A 98 -37.45 14.82 51.91
CA ALA A 98 -36.36 14.36 52.80
C ALA A 98 -36.37 12.93 53.40
N ASP A 99 -35.24 12.64 54.06
CA ASP A 99 -34.77 11.42 54.76
C ASP A 99 -34.34 10.23 53.86
N LEU A 100 -33.05 9.89 53.73
CA LEU A 100 -32.03 9.45 54.71
C LEU A 100 -32.29 8.06 55.30
N ASP A 101 -31.49 7.08 54.88
CA ASP A 101 -31.04 5.99 55.73
C ASP A 101 -29.67 5.48 55.25
N GLY A 102 -28.81 5.11 56.20
CA GLY A 102 -27.45 4.63 55.94
C GLY A 102 -26.91 3.81 57.11
N ASP A 103 -26.68 2.53 56.85
CA ASP A 103 -26.19 1.44 57.71
C ASP A 103 -25.95 0.25 56.73
N GLY A 104 -24.98 -0.66 56.85
CA GLY A 104 -23.96 -0.92 57.87
C GLY A 104 -23.01 -2.02 57.33
N ALA A 105 -21.91 -2.30 58.03
CA ALA A 105 -20.82 -3.16 57.54
C ALA A 105 -21.06 -4.68 57.75
N ASP A 106 -20.32 -5.52 57.02
CA ASP A 106 -19.56 -6.61 57.67
C ASP A 106 -18.33 -7.06 56.85
N GLU A 107 -17.32 -7.59 57.55
CA GLU A 107 -16.04 -8.13 57.05
C GLU A 107 -15.94 -9.62 57.44
N ALA A 108 -15.42 -10.51 56.57
CA ALA A 108 -15.02 -11.87 56.99
C ALA A 108 -14.05 -12.58 56.02
N ASP A 109 -12.93 -13.08 56.56
CA ASP A 109 -11.84 -13.82 55.90
C ASP A 109 -12.09 -15.33 55.67
N GLY A 110 -11.15 -15.96 54.95
CA GLY A 110 -10.87 -17.41 54.88
C GLY A 110 -10.28 -17.78 53.51
N ASP A 111 -8.96 -17.79 53.25
CA ASP A 111 -7.81 -18.47 53.88
C ASP A 111 -7.72 -20.00 53.59
N GLU A 112 -6.46 -20.48 53.55
CA GLU A 112 -5.97 -21.85 53.33
C GLU A 112 -5.97 -22.36 51.85
N SER A 113 -4.90 -23.00 51.32
CA SER A 113 -3.60 -23.35 51.90
C SER A 113 -2.52 -23.77 50.86
N GLU A 114 -1.25 -23.50 51.20
CA GLU A 114 0.01 -24.24 50.93
C GLU A 114 0.56 -24.53 49.50
N ALA A 115 1.87 -24.25 49.37
CA ALA A 115 2.81 -24.64 48.29
C ALA A 115 3.45 -26.04 48.62
N PRO A 116 4.37 -26.69 47.84
CA PRO A 116 5.39 -26.09 46.96
C PRO A 116 5.85 -26.92 45.71
N HIS A 117 7.00 -26.51 45.14
CA HIS A 117 7.99 -27.27 44.34
C HIS A 117 7.93 -27.23 42.79
N ALA A 118 9.13 -27.27 42.20
CA ALA A 118 9.53 -27.38 40.79
C ALA A 118 10.78 -28.31 40.74
N PRO A 119 11.34 -28.75 39.58
CA PRO A 119 11.09 -28.34 38.19
C PRO A 119 11.03 -29.51 37.14
N ASP A 120 11.15 -29.14 35.85
CA ASP A 120 11.67 -29.88 34.68
C ASP A 120 10.74 -30.60 33.65
N ASP A 121 11.23 -30.52 32.39
CA ASP A 121 10.97 -31.19 31.09
C ASP A 121 9.73 -30.95 30.18
N ASP A 122 10.07 -30.47 28.97
CA ASP A 122 9.60 -30.78 27.59
C ASP A 122 8.11 -30.82 27.19
N ALA A 123 7.71 -29.85 26.34
CA ALA A 123 6.88 -30.07 25.14
C ALA A 123 6.80 -28.82 24.22
N GLU A 124 7.17 -28.94 22.94
CA GLU A 124 6.85 -27.94 21.90
C GLU A 124 5.44 -28.14 21.30
N PRO A 125 4.74 -27.06 20.86
CA PRO A 125 3.58 -27.15 19.98
C PRO A 125 3.93 -26.82 18.50
N GLU A 126 3.47 -27.66 17.57
CA GLU A 126 3.80 -27.60 16.14
C GLU A 126 3.34 -26.31 15.42
N TYR A 127 4.19 -25.82 14.50
CA TYR A 127 3.93 -24.67 13.64
C TYR A 127 3.52 -25.13 12.22
N TYR A 128 2.23 -25.05 11.88
CA TYR A 128 1.77 -25.39 10.52
C TYR A 128 2.23 -24.34 9.49
N GLY A 129 2.85 -24.83 8.41
CA GLY A 129 3.69 -24.03 7.54
C GLY A 129 3.00 -23.01 6.63
N SER A 130 3.69 -21.90 6.40
CA SER A 130 3.46 -20.99 5.28
C SER A 130 4.00 -21.60 3.99
N MET A 131 3.14 -21.79 2.99
CA MET A 131 3.54 -22.16 1.62
C MET A 131 3.70 -20.90 0.76
N PRO A 132 4.82 -20.71 0.04
CA PRO A 132 4.97 -19.59 -0.89
C PRO A 132 4.01 -19.77 -2.08
N ARG A 133 3.36 -18.69 -2.50
CA ARG A 133 2.54 -18.69 -3.73
C ARG A 133 3.41 -18.36 -4.94
N PHE A 134 3.21 -19.09 -6.03
CA PHE A 134 3.78 -18.75 -7.33
C PHE A 134 2.90 -17.69 -8.01
N LEU A 135 3.54 -16.74 -8.70
CA LEU A 135 2.86 -15.76 -9.56
C LEU A 135 2.19 -16.46 -10.75
N THR A 136 1.10 -15.88 -11.23
CA THR A 136 0.32 -16.38 -12.36
C THR A 136 0.96 -15.99 -13.70
N ARG A 137 0.60 -16.70 -14.78
CA ARG A 137 1.18 -16.46 -16.13
C ARG A 137 0.94 -15.03 -16.63
N GLU A 138 -0.19 -14.43 -16.27
CA GLU A 138 -0.57 -13.08 -16.66
C GLU A 138 0.26 -11.99 -15.94
N GLU A 139 0.81 -12.28 -14.76
CA GLU A 139 1.72 -11.39 -14.03
C GLU A 139 3.15 -11.40 -14.58
N TYR A 140 3.51 -12.40 -15.39
CA TYR A 140 4.85 -12.53 -15.99
C TYR A 140 4.97 -11.79 -17.34
N GLU A 141 3.88 -11.62 -18.07
CA GLU A 141 3.88 -11.00 -19.42
C GLU A 141 3.86 -9.46 -19.39
N ASN A 142 3.70 -8.84 -18.22
CA ASN A 142 3.71 -7.37 -18.06
C ASN A 142 5.10 -6.79 -17.72
N PHE A 143 6.16 -7.59 -17.84
CA PHE A 143 7.58 -7.20 -17.71
C PHE A 143 8.40 -7.67 -18.94
N GLY A 144 8.23 -6.98 -20.07
CA GLY A 144 9.29 -6.86 -21.10
C GLY A 144 9.98 -5.49 -20.91
N ASP A 145 11.28 -5.34 -21.05
CA ASP A 145 12.17 -5.93 -22.07
C ASP A 145 13.61 -6.14 -21.53
N ASP A 146 14.53 -6.61 -22.38
CA ASP A 146 15.90 -7.07 -22.07
C ASP A 146 16.73 -6.26 -21.03
N PRO A 147 17.51 -6.94 -20.15
CA PRO A 147 18.58 -6.30 -19.39
C PRO A 147 19.77 -5.89 -20.28
N GLU A 148 20.40 -4.76 -19.96
CA GLU A 148 21.58 -4.23 -20.66
C GLU A 148 22.74 -5.26 -20.72
N PRO A 149 23.56 -5.26 -21.79
CA PRO A 149 24.69 -6.17 -21.90
C PRO A 149 25.70 -5.96 -20.77
N LEU A 150 26.07 -7.06 -20.11
CA LEU A 150 27.05 -7.07 -19.02
C LEU A 150 28.41 -6.50 -19.48
N PRO A 151 29.15 -5.79 -18.60
CA PRO A 151 30.50 -5.34 -18.91
C PRO A 151 31.43 -6.54 -19.18
N GLU A 152 32.34 -6.38 -20.15
CA GLU A 152 33.26 -7.45 -20.59
C GLU A 152 34.10 -8.00 -19.42
N GLY A 153 34.02 -9.31 -19.15
CA GLY A 153 34.87 -9.95 -18.13
C GLY A 153 34.42 -11.30 -17.55
N PHE A 154 33.20 -11.78 -17.83
CA PHE A 154 32.71 -13.08 -17.31
C PHE A 154 32.54 -14.12 -18.42
N GLU A 155 33.37 -15.17 -18.39
CA GLU A 155 33.16 -16.37 -19.22
C GLU A 155 32.14 -17.31 -18.57
N VAL A 156 31.24 -17.84 -19.39
CA VAL A 156 30.15 -18.74 -18.97
C VAL A 156 30.67 -20.18 -18.94
N ILE A 157 30.62 -20.83 -17.78
CA ILE A 157 30.85 -22.27 -17.65
C ILE A 157 29.57 -23.02 -18.06
N GLU A 158 29.67 -23.82 -19.10
CA GLU A 158 28.56 -24.57 -19.70
C GLU A 158 28.11 -25.75 -18.81
N GLY A 159 26.96 -25.60 -18.15
CA GLY A 159 26.37 -26.61 -17.27
C GLY A 159 25.48 -27.62 -18.01
N GLY A 160 25.97 -28.84 -18.22
CA GLY A 160 25.16 -29.97 -18.70
C GLY A 160 24.60 -30.82 -17.56
N ALA A 161 23.28 -30.91 -17.43
CA ALA A 161 22.61 -31.75 -16.44
C ALA A 161 22.02 -33.04 -17.03
N GLY A 162 22.23 -34.18 -16.35
CA GLY A 162 21.40 -35.38 -16.50
C GLY A 162 22.14 -36.73 -16.52
N ASN A 163 22.16 -37.45 -15.39
CA ASN A 163 21.18 -38.52 -15.13
C ASN A 163 21.65 -39.54 -14.05
N THR A 164 21.01 -39.47 -12.88
CA THR A 164 20.77 -40.53 -11.86
C THR A 164 21.85 -41.58 -11.54
N GLY A 165 22.36 -41.53 -10.29
CA GLY A 165 22.88 -42.71 -9.60
C GLY A 165 21.85 -43.30 -8.63
N SER A 166 21.75 -44.63 -8.57
CA SER A 166 21.12 -45.36 -7.45
C SER A 166 21.76 -46.76 -7.32
N MET A 167 22.05 -47.17 -6.08
CA MET A 167 22.78 -48.39 -5.67
C MET A 167 21.79 -49.41 -5.03
N PRO A 168 22.22 -50.59 -4.51
CA PRO A 168 22.87 -51.76 -5.12
C PRO A 168 21.90 -53.00 -4.97
N PRO A 169 22.20 -54.21 -4.43
CA PRO A 169 23.39 -55.08 -4.38
C PRO A 169 23.12 -56.59 -4.76
N VAL A 170 24.14 -57.45 -4.52
CA VAL A 170 24.13 -58.86 -4.02
C VAL A 170 23.61 -60.08 -4.85
N SER A 171 24.55 -61.01 -5.10
CA SER A 171 24.52 -62.50 -5.23
C SER A 171 23.48 -63.33 -6.03
N ALA A 172 24.05 -64.36 -6.70
CA ALA A 172 23.67 -65.80 -6.67
C ALA A 172 23.19 -66.50 -7.98
N ALA A 173 24.12 -67.24 -8.62
CA ALA A 173 23.99 -68.62 -9.20
C ALA A 173 22.85 -68.94 -10.22
N PRO A 174 22.76 -70.16 -10.84
CA PRO A 174 23.66 -71.31 -10.87
C PRO A 174 24.02 -71.85 -12.30
N SER A 175 24.66 -73.02 -12.33
CA SER A 175 25.11 -73.85 -13.48
C SER A 175 23.98 -74.29 -14.45
N PRO A 176 24.30 -74.80 -15.67
CA PRO A 176 24.45 -76.25 -15.78
C PRO A 176 25.56 -76.80 -16.71
N ALA A 177 26.18 -77.90 -16.27
CA ALA A 177 26.61 -79.04 -17.10
C ALA A 177 25.52 -80.14 -17.00
N PRO A 178 25.54 -81.30 -17.71
CA PRO A 178 26.62 -81.89 -18.53
C PRO A 178 26.16 -82.49 -19.89
N ALA A 179 27.09 -83.06 -20.69
CA ALA A 179 26.93 -84.33 -21.43
C ALA A 179 28.13 -84.70 -22.33
N GLU A 180 28.94 -85.66 -21.90
CA GLU A 180 29.53 -86.74 -22.73
C GLU A 180 29.03 -88.08 -22.13
N PRO A 181 29.16 -89.26 -22.78
CA PRO A 181 29.59 -89.58 -24.14
C PRO A 181 28.42 -90.23 -24.94
N GLU A 182 28.57 -90.98 -26.05
CA GLU A 182 28.94 -92.41 -26.09
C GLU A 182 29.36 -92.88 -27.50
N GLN A 183 29.95 -94.09 -27.55
CA GLN A 183 30.50 -94.77 -28.72
C GLN A 183 29.54 -95.86 -29.24
N HIS A 184 29.52 -96.15 -30.54
CA HIS A 184 29.71 -97.51 -31.14
C HIS A 184 29.34 -97.58 -32.64
N GLY A 185 29.84 -98.63 -33.34
CA GLY A 185 29.71 -98.84 -34.79
C GLY A 185 28.37 -99.48 -35.25
N PRO A 186 28.28 -100.17 -36.41
CA PRO A 186 29.33 -100.98 -37.06
C PRO A 186 29.45 -100.87 -38.61
N SER A 187 30.24 -101.80 -39.18
CA SER A 187 30.47 -102.16 -40.61
C SER A 187 29.27 -102.03 -41.58
N LYS A 188 29.43 -101.96 -42.93
CA LYS A 188 30.33 -102.73 -43.81
C LYS A 188 30.22 -102.22 -45.26
N GLY A 189 31.25 -102.30 -46.12
CA GLY A 189 31.05 -102.09 -47.57
C GLY A 189 32.20 -101.50 -48.40
N GLU A 190 33.42 -102.02 -48.27
CA GLU A 190 34.49 -101.78 -49.26
C GLU A 190 34.12 -102.53 -50.58
N HIS A 191 34.45 -102.12 -51.81
CA HIS A 191 35.47 -101.17 -52.27
C HIS A 191 34.98 -100.35 -53.49
N PHE A 192 34.83 -99.03 -53.34
CA PHE A 192 35.07 -98.06 -54.43
C PHE A 192 35.74 -96.77 -53.91
N ALA A 193 36.34 -96.86 -52.72
CA ALA A 193 36.86 -95.75 -51.92
C ALA A 193 38.38 -95.53 -52.11
N ARG A 194 38.92 -95.72 -53.32
CA ARG A 194 40.36 -95.53 -53.61
C ARG A 194 40.67 -94.44 -54.65
N ALA A 195 39.72 -94.11 -55.53
CA ALA A 195 39.85 -92.95 -56.44
C ALA A 195 39.31 -91.64 -55.81
N ALA A 196 38.31 -91.72 -54.94
CA ALA A 196 37.76 -90.56 -54.23
C ALA A 196 38.56 -90.20 -52.95
N SER A 197 39.29 -91.15 -52.37
CA SER A 197 40.03 -90.93 -51.11
C SER A 197 41.41 -90.32 -51.31
N GLU A 198 42.05 -90.38 -52.48
CA GLU A 198 43.29 -89.64 -52.74
C GLU A 198 43.01 -88.13 -52.90
N ALA A 199 41.92 -87.75 -53.55
CA ALA A 199 41.44 -86.37 -53.56
C ALA A 199 41.02 -85.87 -52.17
N ALA A 200 40.30 -86.69 -51.39
CA ALA A 200 39.93 -86.35 -50.02
C ALA A 200 41.12 -86.42 -49.03
N SER A 201 42.16 -87.21 -49.30
CA SER A 201 43.41 -87.26 -48.53
C SER A 201 44.22 -85.99 -48.78
N ALA A 202 44.46 -85.62 -50.05
CA ALA A 202 45.11 -84.36 -50.40
C ALA A 202 44.35 -83.16 -49.83
N ALA A 203 43.01 -83.13 -49.98
CA ALA A 203 42.18 -82.07 -49.42
C ALA A 203 42.15 -82.07 -47.87
N SER A 204 42.19 -83.22 -47.19
CA SER A 204 42.17 -83.27 -45.72
C SER A 204 43.53 -83.08 -45.06
N VAL A 205 44.63 -83.39 -45.75
CA VAL A 205 45.99 -83.02 -45.33
C VAL A 205 46.18 -81.52 -45.55
N ALA A 206 45.86 -80.99 -46.75
CA ALA A 206 45.89 -79.56 -47.01
C ALA A 206 44.93 -78.78 -46.08
N ALA A 207 43.74 -79.29 -45.77
CA ALA A 207 42.83 -78.67 -44.82
C ALA A 207 43.26 -78.82 -43.35
N LYS A 208 44.00 -79.89 -42.96
CA LYS A 208 44.58 -80.00 -41.61
C LYS A 208 45.81 -79.12 -41.44
N GLU A 209 46.65 -78.96 -42.45
CA GLU A 209 47.75 -78.00 -42.45
C GLU A 209 47.25 -76.55 -42.55
N ALA A 210 46.22 -76.28 -43.35
CA ALA A 210 45.54 -74.99 -43.36
C ALA A 210 44.83 -74.72 -42.03
N ALA A 211 44.15 -75.69 -41.42
CA ALA A 211 43.48 -75.50 -40.13
C ALA A 211 44.48 -75.40 -38.95
N SER A 212 45.62 -76.10 -38.99
CA SER A 212 46.65 -75.96 -37.96
C SER A 212 47.37 -74.62 -38.07
N THR A 213 47.71 -74.17 -39.28
CA THR A 213 48.26 -72.83 -39.53
C THR A 213 47.24 -71.73 -39.19
N VAL A 214 45.96 -71.87 -39.56
CA VAL A 214 44.90 -70.91 -39.19
C VAL A 214 44.63 -70.89 -37.68
N ASN A 215 44.61 -72.04 -36.98
CA ASN A 215 44.41 -72.06 -35.53
C ASN A 215 45.63 -71.52 -34.76
N ALA A 216 46.85 -71.80 -35.23
CA ALA A 216 48.06 -71.14 -34.74
C ALA A 216 48.00 -69.62 -34.99
N PHE A 217 47.55 -69.20 -36.18
CA PHE A 217 47.42 -67.79 -36.56
C PHE A 217 46.32 -67.05 -35.78
N ILE A 218 45.19 -67.69 -35.48
CA ILE A 218 44.13 -67.12 -34.62
C ILE A 218 44.67 -66.94 -33.20
N ARG A 219 45.41 -67.92 -32.66
CA ARG A 219 46.05 -67.79 -31.33
C ARG A 219 47.11 -66.69 -31.32
N GLN A 220 47.91 -66.58 -32.38
CA GLN A 220 48.92 -65.52 -32.55
C GLN A 220 48.28 -64.13 -32.73
N GLY A 221 47.18 -64.03 -33.47
CA GLY A 221 46.43 -62.79 -33.69
C GLY A 221 45.70 -62.32 -32.42
N VAL A 222 45.06 -63.23 -31.69
CA VAL A 222 44.43 -62.92 -30.39
C VAL A 222 45.48 -62.57 -29.32
N GLY A 223 46.65 -63.23 -29.34
CA GLY A 223 47.79 -62.85 -28.51
C GLY A 223 48.29 -61.44 -28.82
N ALA A 224 48.57 -61.13 -30.09
CA ALA A 224 49.05 -59.83 -30.51
C ALA A 224 48.04 -58.68 -30.32
N VAL A 225 46.72 -58.96 -30.34
CA VAL A 225 45.69 -57.98 -29.99
C VAL A 225 45.67 -57.71 -28.48
N ARG A 226 45.85 -58.73 -27.64
CA ARG A 226 45.98 -58.55 -26.18
C ARG A 226 47.25 -57.78 -25.83
N GLU A 227 48.41 -58.20 -26.34
CA GLU A 227 49.68 -57.47 -26.15
C GLU A 227 49.58 -55.99 -26.58
N MET A 228 48.76 -55.68 -27.60
CA MET A 228 48.51 -54.30 -28.05
C MET A 228 47.48 -53.55 -27.18
N SER A 229 46.43 -54.20 -26.68
CA SER A 229 45.50 -53.58 -25.71
C SER A 229 46.17 -53.34 -24.36
N ASP A 230 47.02 -54.26 -23.94
CA ASP A 230 47.72 -54.22 -22.65
C ASP A 230 48.81 -53.14 -22.69
N ALA A 231 49.58 -53.04 -23.79
CA ALA A 231 50.51 -51.94 -24.01
C ALA A 231 49.80 -50.57 -24.10
N LYS A 232 48.65 -50.49 -24.79
CA LYS A 232 47.85 -49.26 -24.83
C LYS A 232 47.30 -48.85 -23.46
N ARG A 233 46.82 -49.83 -22.69
CA ARG A 233 46.28 -49.60 -21.35
C ARG A 233 47.39 -49.12 -20.43
N ALA A 234 48.52 -49.81 -20.38
CA ALA A 234 49.69 -49.39 -19.59
C ALA A 234 50.18 -47.99 -20.00
N HIS A 235 50.19 -47.67 -21.30
CA HIS A 235 50.56 -46.33 -21.77
C HIS A 235 49.54 -45.25 -21.36
N ALA A 236 48.23 -45.55 -21.40
CA ALA A 236 47.18 -44.64 -20.98
C ALA A 236 47.21 -44.40 -19.46
N GLU A 237 47.34 -45.47 -18.68
CA GLU A 237 47.44 -45.48 -17.22
C GLU A 237 48.68 -44.71 -16.73
N ALA A 238 49.83 -44.91 -17.38
CA ALA A 238 51.04 -44.13 -17.08
C ALA A 238 50.93 -42.65 -17.50
N ARG A 239 50.12 -42.31 -18.51
CA ARG A 239 49.81 -40.90 -18.84
C ARG A 239 48.88 -40.26 -17.82
N GLU A 240 47.88 -41.01 -17.34
CA GLU A 240 46.93 -40.56 -16.31
C GLU A 240 47.65 -40.26 -15.01
N GLN A 241 48.53 -41.18 -14.56
CA GLN A 241 49.42 -40.97 -13.41
C GLN A 241 50.36 -39.78 -13.59
N LEU A 242 50.89 -39.56 -14.79
CA LEU A 242 51.77 -38.42 -15.07
C LEU A 242 51.03 -37.07 -15.00
N GLU A 243 49.79 -36.98 -15.48
CA GLU A 243 48.98 -35.76 -15.38
C GLU A 243 48.48 -35.52 -13.95
N GLU A 244 48.11 -36.56 -13.18
CA GLU A 244 47.80 -36.45 -11.75
C GLU A 244 49.00 -35.92 -10.95
N LEU A 245 50.19 -36.49 -11.19
CA LEU A 245 51.44 -36.07 -10.54
C LEU A 245 51.82 -34.63 -10.91
N LYS A 246 51.63 -34.24 -12.17
CA LYS A 246 51.84 -32.87 -12.65
C LYS A 246 50.86 -31.87 -12.02
N HIS A 247 49.60 -32.26 -11.79
CA HIS A 247 48.65 -31.44 -11.02
C HIS A 247 49.14 -31.25 -9.59
N ARG A 248 49.52 -32.35 -8.92
CA ARG A 248 50.07 -32.35 -7.54
C ARG A 248 51.33 -31.47 -7.41
N ILE A 249 52.25 -31.54 -8.36
CA ILE A 249 53.43 -30.66 -8.46
C ILE A 249 53.01 -29.19 -8.59
N THR A 250 51.99 -28.88 -9.40
CA THR A 250 51.51 -27.51 -9.61
C THR A 250 50.89 -26.95 -8.33
N ASP A 251 50.00 -27.72 -7.67
CA ASP A 251 49.35 -27.33 -6.42
C ASP A 251 50.37 -27.13 -5.29
N GLN A 252 51.32 -28.07 -5.13
CA GLN A 252 52.40 -27.96 -4.13
C GLN A 252 53.35 -26.80 -4.42
N THR A 253 53.60 -26.46 -5.69
CA THR A 253 54.42 -25.30 -6.05
C THR A 253 53.72 -24.01 -5.64
N ALA A 254 52.43 -23.87 -5.97
CA ALA A 254 51.63 -22.70 -5.62
C ALA A 254 51.50 -22.52 -4.09
N GLU A 255 51.22 -23.60 -3.35
CA GLU A 255 51.19 -23.57 -1.87
C GLU A 255 52.58 -23.23 -1.30
N LEU A 256 53.67 -23.81 -1.81
CA LEU A 256 55.02 -23.52 -1.32
C LEU A 256 55.44 -22.06 -1.57
N GLU A 257 55.08 -21.49 -2.72
CA GLU A 257 55.28 -20.07 -3.01
C GLU A 257 54.43 -19.19 -2.08
N HIS A 258 53.14 -19.51 -1.91
CA HIS A 258 52.26 -18.80 -0.98
C HIS A 258 52.76 -18.81 0.46
N ARG A 259 53.15 -19.98 0.99
CA ARG A 259 53.68 -20.09 2.36
C ARG A 259 54.96 -19.29 2.57
N ARG A 260 55.86 -19.27 1.57
CA ARG A 260 57.11 -18.50 1.62
C ARG A 260 56.85 -17.00 1.62
N ASP A 261 56.00 -16.54 0.70
CA ASP A 261 55.58 -15.15 0.58
C ASP A 261 54.90 -14.63 1.88
N VAL A 262 53.98 -15.41 2.45
CA VAL A 262 53.36 -15.09 3.74
C VAL A 262 54.37 -15.08 4.88
N THR A 263 55.36 -16.00 4.89
CA THR A 263 56.41 -16.02 5.91
C THR A 263 57.34 -14.80 5.80
N GLU A 264 57.69 -14.38 4.59
CA GLU A 264 58.52 -13.20 4.33
C GLU A 264 57.81 -11.90 4.71
N ARG A 265 56.53 -11.77 4.34
CA ARG A 265 55.69 -10.60 4.61
C ARG A 265 54.94 -10.64 5.95
N TYR A 266 55.14 -11.68 6.77
CA TYR A 266 54.44 -11.87 8.04
C TYR A 266 54.37 -10.62 8.94
N PRO A 267 55.47 -9.90 9.26
CA PRO A 267 55.39 -8.72 10.11
C PRO A 267 54.58 -7.56 9.47
N GLU A 268 54.58 -7.46 8.15
CA GLU A 268 53.81 -6.45 7.40
C GLU A 268 52.32 -6.78 7.45
N ILE A 269 51.95 -8.04 7.19
CA ILE A 269 50.57 -8.55 7.28
C ILE A 269 50.00 -8.30 8.70
N ILE A 270 50.74 -8.66 9.74
CA ILE A 270 50.30 -8.45 11.13
C ILE A 270 50.14 -6.95 11.43
N GLN A 271 51.05 -6.09 10.97
CA GLN A 271 50.95 -4.64 11.18
C GLN A 271 49.73 -4.04 10.45
N GLU A 272 49.52 -4.42 9.18
CA GLU A 272 48.40 -3.95 8.36
C GLU A 272 47.06 -4.37 8.96
N GLN A 273 46.87 -5.67 9.24
CA GLN A 273 45.61 -6.17 9.76
C GLN A 273 45.34 -5.70 11.19
N THR A 274 46.36 -5.53 12.03
CA THR A 274 46.21 -4.88 13.35
C THR A 274 45.74 -3.42 13.20
N THR A 275 46.27 -2.69 12.21
CA THR A 275 45.86 -1.31 11.92
C THR A 275 44.43 -1.26 11.40
N ARG A 276 44.05 -2.14 10.47
CA ARG A 276 42.68 -2.30 9.94
C ARG A 276 41.69 -2.58 11.06
N LYS A 277 41.96 -3.60 11.89
CA LYS A 277 41.16 -3.96 13.07
C LYS A 277 41.03 -2.80 14.07
N SER A 278 42.10 -2.05 14.33
CA SER A 278 42.05 -0.89 15.24
C SER A 278 41.18 0.25 14.68
N SER A 279 41.18 0.44 13.36
CA SER A 279 40.38 1.45 12.65
C SER A 279 38.91 1.06 12.64
N ALA A 280 38.58 -0.18 12.28
CA ALA A 280 37.22 -0.72 12.34
C ALA A 280 36.65 -0.68 13.78
N ALA A 281 37.47 -0.99 14.80
CA ALA A 281 37.07 -0.87 16.20
C ALA A 281 36.83 0.59 16.65
N ALA A 282 37.45 1.58 15.98
CA ALA A 282 37.13 2.99 16.17
C ALA A 282 35.82 3.36 15.46
N SER A 283 35.60 2.87 14.24
CA SER A 283 34.34 3.04 13.49
C SER A 283 33.13 2.49 14.26
N ILE A 284 33.23 1.30 14.86
CA ILE A 284 32.18 0.74 15.74
C ILE A 284 31.84 1.70 16.89
N LYS A 285 32.83 2.26 17.57
CA LYS A 285 32.62 3.19 18.69
C LYS A 285 31.98 4.50 18.23
N ALA A 286 32.38 5.00 17.05
CA ALA A 286 31.78 6.19 16.44
C ALA A 286 30.31 5.94 16.06
N ALA A 287 30.02 4.82 15.41
CA ALA A 287 28.67 4.41 15.05
C ALA A 287 27.77 4.27 16.29
N GLN A 288 28.25 3.63 17.37
CA GLN A 288 27.51 3.51 18.63
C GLN A 288 27.23 4.86 19.31
N ALA A 289 28.17 5.80 19.27
CA ALA A 289 27.97 7.15 19.79
C ALA A 289 26.93 7.94 18.98
N LEU A 290 26.94 7.78 17.65
CA LEU A 290 25.94 8.36 16.75
C LEU A 290 24.56 7.70 16.93
N GLN A 291 24.47 6.38 16.99
CA GLN A 291 23.23 5.63 17.28
C GLN A 291 22.58 6.13 18.57
N LYS A 292 23.34 6.31 19.65
CA LYS A 292 22.81 6.88 20.90
C LYS A 292 22.26 8.29 20.69
N THR A 293 23.00 9.15 20.00
CA THR A 293 22.58 10.54 19.72
C THR A 293 21.30 10.58 18.88
N ILE A 294 21.18 9.68 17.89
CA ILE A 294 19.99 9.51 17.05
C ILE A 294 18.82 8.99 17.88
N GLN A 295 19.04 8.02 18.78
CA GLN A 295 18.02 7.49 19.68
C GLN A 295 17.48 8.57 20.64
N ASP A 296 18.37 9.34 21.28
CA ASP A 296 18.00 10.48 22.13
C ASP A 296 17.15 11.51 21.35
N ASN A 297 17.48 11.75 20.07
CA ASN A 297 16.69 12.61 19.17
C ASN A 297 15.33 12.01 18.78
N ILE A 298 15.25 10.70 18.51
CA ILE A 298 14.00 9.98 18.21
C ILE A 298 13.05 10.08 19.40
N ASP A 299 13.54 9.86 20.61
CA ASP A 299 12.72 9.89 21.82
C ASP A 299 12.27 11.33 22.17
N MET A 300 13.12 12.33 21.93
CA MET A 300 12.74 13.75 21.98
C MET A 300 11.62 14.08 20.97
N LEU A 301 11.75 13.65 19.71
CA LEU A 301 10.75 13.91 18.66
C LEU A 301 9.42 13.18 18.93
N LYS A 302 9.48 11.95 19.45
CA LYS A 302 8.29 11.19 19.90
C LYS A 302 7.56 11.92 21.03
N LYS A 303 8.31 12.39 22.05
CA LYS A 303 7.73 13.23 23.10
C LYS A 303 7.12 14.52 22.56
N GLN A 304 7.79 15.24 21.67
CA GLN A 304 7.25 16.44 21.03
C GLN A 304 5.95 16.17 20.25
N LEU A 305 5.84 15.02 19.58
CA LEU A 305 4.63 14.61 18.88
C LEU A 305 3.46 14.37 19.84
N ASP A 306 3.70 13.76 21.00
CA ASP A 306 2.67 13.47 21.99
C ASP A 306 2.26 14.71 22.80
N ASP A 307 3.23 15.57 23.19
CA ASP A 307 2.97 16.89 23.77
C ASP A 307 2.13 17.77 22.81
N MET A 308 2.46 17.74 21.51
CA MET A 308 1.69 18.43 20.45
C MET A 308 0.28 17.89 20.32
N ARG A 309 0.10 16.56 20.28
CA ARG A 309 -1.23 15.92 20.21
C ARG A 309 -2.13 16.32 21.38
N ALA A 310 -1.59 16.35 22.61
CA ALA A 310 -2.34 16.77 23.79
C ALA A 310 -2.77 18.26 23.69
N SER A 311 -1.89 19.12 23.18
CA SER A 311 -2.20 20.54 22.93
C SER A 311 -3.23 20.73 21.80
N ASP A 312 -3.12 19.98 20.71
CA ASP A 312 -4.06 19.99 19.59
C ASP A 312 -5.44 19.51 20.07
N GLU A 313 -5.52 18.42 20.85
CA GLU A 313 -6.77 17.88 21.41
C GLU A 313 -7.45 18.87 22.38
N ALA A 314 -6.68 19.55 23.24
CA ALA A 314 -7.20 20.59 24.12
C ALA A 314 -7.77 21.79 23.32
N THR A 315 -7.10 22.16 22.22
CA THR A 315 -7.55 23.21 21.31
C THR A 315 -8.82 22.79 20.56
N GLU A 316 -8.87 21.56 20.04
CA GLU A 316 -10.04 21.00 19.36
C GLU A 316 -11.25 20.94 20.30
N LYS A 317 -11.09 20.51 21.56
CA LYS A 317 -12.15 20.50 22.58
C LYS A 317 -12.71 21.91 22.82
N ARG A 318 -11.84 22.93 22.90
CA ARG A 318 -12.25 24.33 23.07
C ARG A 318 -12.96 24.89 21.84
N LEU A 319 -12.52 24.54 20.63
CA LEU A 319 -13.16 24.99 19.39
C LEU A 319 -14.51 24.29 19.17
N LYS A 320 -14.64 23.01 19.53
CA LYS A 320 -15.92 22.29 19.55
C LYS A 320 -16.94 22.95 20.48
N SER A 321 -16.56 23.26 21.73
CA SER A 321 -17.50 23.91 22.66
C SER A 321 -17.81 25.37 22.27
N ALA A 322 -16.89 26.06 21.59
CA ALA A 322 -17.16 27.37 21.00
C ALA A 322 -18.17 27.28 19.83
N LEU A 323 -18.04 26.26 18.98
CA LEU A 323 -18.98 25.97 17.90
C LEU A 323 -20.36 25.59 18.44
N GLU A 324 -20.44 24.66 19.38
CA GLU A 324 -21.71 24.27 20.04
C GLU A 324 -22.40 25.48 20.70
N ALA A 325 -21.62 26.35 21.36
CA ALA A 325 -22.15 27.60 21.92
C ALA A 325 -22.61 28.61 20.86
N ALA A 326 -22.06 28.60 19.65
CA ALA A 326 -22.52 29.41 18.53
C ALA A 326 -23.79 28.83 17.89
N GLU A 327 -23.84 27.51 17.67
CA GLU A 327 -25.01 26.78 17.15
C GLU A 327 -26.22 26.95 18.06
N ASN A 328 -26.05 26.85 19.38
CA ASN A 328 -27.11 27.11 20.37
C ASN A 328 -27.63 28.56 20.34
N ARG A 329 -26.76 29.55 20.05
CA ARG A 329 -27.18 30.95 19.84
C ARG A 329 -27.92 31.12 18.51
N GLU A 330 -27.46 30.44 17.47
CA GLU A 330 -28.11 30.47 16.15
C GLU A 330 -29.52 29.88 16.21
N GLU A 331 -29.69 28.73 16.88
CA GLU A 331 -31.01 28.14 17.15
C GLU A 331 -31.91 29.08 17.96
N SER A 332 -31.41 29.64 19.06
CA SER A 332 -32.13 30.62 19.88
C SER A 332 -32.57 31.85 19.06
N ALA A 333 -31.73 32.31 18.13
CA ALA A 333 -32.01 33.44 17.25
C ALA A 333 -33.04 33.08 16.16
N ARG A 334 -33.00 31.87 15.59
CA ARG A 334 -34.04 31.36 14.67
C ARG A 334 -35.40 31.31 15.36
N ASP A 335 -35.44 30.83 16.61
CA ASP A 335 -36.66 30.77 17.41
C ASP A 335 -37.23 32.15 17.77
N ALA A 336 -36.36 33.08 18.14
CA ALA A 336 -36.75 34.48 18.33
C ALA A 336 -37.31 35.09 17.03
N ALA A 337 -36.65 34.88 15.89
CA ALA A 337 -37.11 35.34 14.58
C ALA A 337 -38.46 34.72 14.17
N ASN A 338 -38.68 33.42 14.46
CA ASN A 338 -39.95 32.73 14.22
C ASN A 338 -41.10 33.33 15.05
N ARG A 339 -40.85 33.67 16.33
CA ARG A 339 -41.83 34.35 17.19
C ARG A 339 -42.18 35.75 16.66
N LEU A 340 -41.18 36.51 16.20
CA LEU A 340 -41.39 37.83 15.60
C LEU A 340 -42.16 37.75 14.26
N LYS A 341 -41.84 36.76 13.41
CA LYS A 341 -42.58 36.50 12.15
C LYS A 341 -44.06 36.20 12.40
N ARG A 342 -44.39 35.41 13.44
CA ARG A 342 -45.79 35.15 13.83
C ARG A 342 -46.50 36.45 14.26
N ARG A 343 -45.91 37.22 15.19
CA ARG A 343 -46.45 38.52 15.62
C ARG A 343 -46.69 39.50 14.47
N LEU A 344 -45.77 39.55 13.50
CA LEU A 344 -45.92 40.36 12.30
C LEU A 344 -47.14 39.91 11.47
N SER A 345 -47.27 38.60 11.23
CA SER A 345 -48.42 38.03 10.51
C SER A 345 -49.75 38.26 11.23
N ASP A 346 -49.77 38.20 12.57
CA ASP A 346 -50.97 38.47 13.37
C ASP A 346 -51.36 39.95 13.32
N ALA A 347 -50.38 40.86 13.37
CA ALA A 347 -50.62 42.30 13.21
C ALA A 347 -51.09 42.67 11.79
N GLN A 348 -50.56 42.02 10.75
CA GLN A 348 -51.03 42.17 9.37
C GLN A 348 -52.51 41.77 9.24
N ARG A 349 -52.89 40.58 9.76
CA ARG A 349 -54.29 40.12 9.81
C ARG A 349 -55.19 41.05 10.64
N ALA A 350 -54.67 41.65 11.71
CA ALA A 350 -55.42 42.62 12.50
C ALA A 350 -55.72 43.92 11.73
N VAL A 351 -54.79 44.40 10.87
CA VAL A 351 -55.01 45.55 9.98
C VAL A 351 -56.06 45.23 8.92
N GLU A 352 -55.96 44.07 8.27
CA GLU A 352 -56.93 43.56 7.29
C GLU A 352 -58.34 43.49 7.88
N LYS A 353 -58.49 42.80 9.01
CA LYS A 353 -59.77 42.68 9.73
C LYS A 353 -60.32 44.03 10.20
N ALA A 354 -59.46 44.97 10.61
CA ALA A 354 -59.90 46.32 10.99
C ALA A 354 -60.38 47.14 9.78
N GLN A 355 -59.79 46.91 8.60
CA GLN A 355 -60.21 47.55 7.35
C GLN A 355 -61.55 47.00 6.85
N GLU A 356 -61.76 45.67 6.91
CA GLU A 356 -63.07 45.04 6.65
C GLU A 356 -64.14 45.54 7.62
N ALA A 357 -63.86 45.49 8.94
CA ALA A 357 -64.78 45.96 9.96
C ALA A 357 -65.13 47.44 9.78
N LYS A 358 -64.19 48.28 9.33
CA LYS A 358 -64.49 49.68 8.98
C LYS A 358 -65.50 49.78 7.84
N ALA A 359 -65.32 49.02 6.76
CA ALA A 359 -66.26 49.03 5.64
C ALA A 359 -67.67 48.61 6.08
N THR A 360 -67.79 47.44 6.71
CA THR A 360 -69.08 46.89 7.17
C THR A 360 -69.78 47.77 8.20
N ASN A 361 -69.04 48.37 9.14
CA ASN A 361 -69.62 49.26 10.16
C ASN A 361 -70.16 50.55 9.55
N ILE A 362 -69.44 51.15 8.59
CA ILE A 362 -69.88 52.36 7.88
C ILE A 362 -71.09 52.05 7.00
N GLU A 363 -71.05 50.96 6.23
CA GLU A 363 -72.17 50.52 5.39
C GLU A 363 -73.44 50.25 6.22
N THR A 364 -73.31 49.53 7.33
CA THR A 364 -74.43 49.26 8.26
C THR A 364 -75.01 50.54 8.84
N ALA A 365 -74.16 51.51 9.22
CA ALA A 365 -74.61 52.80 9.74
C ALA A 365 -75.25 53.68 8.65
N GLN A 366 -74.78 53.62 7.40
CA GLN A 366 -75.39 54.29 6.25
C GLN A 366 -76.77 53.69 5.95
N HIS A 367 -76.87 52.36 5.83
CA HIS A 367 -78.13 51.66 5.62
C HIS A 367 -79.15 51.94 6.74
N ALA A 368 -78.70 52.08 8.00
CA ALA A 368 -79.57 52.50 9.10
C ALA A 368 -80.13 53.93 8.92
N VAL A 369 -79.33 54.88 8.39
CA VAL A 369 -79.80 56.24 8.04
C VAL A 369 -80.79 56.19 6.88
N GLU A 370 -80.52 55.39 5.85
CA GLU A 370 -81.39 55.23 4.68
C GLU A 370 -82.73 54.59 5.04
N ALA A 371 -82.72 53.49 5.81
CA ALA A 371 -83.92 52.80 6.28
C ALA A 371 -84.78 53.70 7.18
N ALA A 372 -84.18 54.43 8.13
CA ALA A 372 -84.91 55.40 8.96
C ALA A 372 -85.51 56.54 8.13
N ASN A 373 -84.81 56.99 7.08
CA ASN A 373 -85.30 58.04 6.17
C ASN A 373 -86.44 57.54 5.29
N ALA A 374 -86.35 56.30 4.78
CA ALA A 374 -87.41 55.66 4.02
C ALA A 374 -88.68 55.48 4.86
N ARG A 375 -88.54 54.94 6.08
CA ARG A 375 -89.64 54.78 7.05
C ARG A 375 -90.34 56.11 7.36
N LEU A 376 -89.56 57.18 7.58
CA LEU A 376 -90.08 58.51 7.84
C LEU A 376 -90.84 59.09 6.63
N ASN A 377 -90.39 58.82 5.40
CA ASN A 377 -91.09 59.25 4.19
C ASN A 377 -92.41 58.50 4.01
N THR A 378 -92.44 57.18 4.18
CA THR A 378 -93.68 56.38 4.12
C THR A 378 -94.71 56.86 5.14
N LEU A 379 -94.32 57.10 6.40
CA LEU A 379 -95.23 57.62 7.43
C LEU A 379 -95.76 59.02 7.09
N ARG A 380 -94.95 59.89 6.47
CA ARG A 380 -95.38 61.21 5.98
C ARG A 380 -96.35 61.12 4.80
N GLU A 381 -96.17 60.14 3.92
CA GLU A 381 -97.09 59.86 2.82
C GLU A 381 -98.43 59.36 3.34
N GLU A 382 -98.45 58.37 4.24
CA GLU A 382 -99.67 57.91 4.93
C GLU A 382 -100.41 59.06 5.66
N TYR A 383 -99.67 59.95 6.32
CA TYR A 383 -100.23 61.10 7.00
C TYR A 383 -100.83 62.13 6.03
N ALA A 384 -100.16 62.40 4.91
CA ALA A 384 -100.68 63.27 3.85
C ALA A 384 -101.92 62.66 3.16
N GLU A 385 -101.99 61.33 3.02
CA GLU A 385 -103.17 60.64 2.52
C GLU A 385 -104.35 60.68 3.49
N LEU A 386 -104.10 60.49 4.80
CA LEU A 386 -105.11 60.66 5.84
C LEU A 386 -105.66 62.09 5.86
N GLN A 387 -104.82 63.11 5.68
CA GLN A 387 -105.25 64.51 5.54
C GLN A 387 -106.10 64.78 4.28
N ARG A 388 -105.79 64.11 3.16
CA ARG A 388 -106.58 64.24 1.91
C ARG A 388 -107.95 63.58 2.02
N ASN A 389 -108.08 62.48 2.77
CA ASN A 389 -109.29 61.67 2.89
C ASN A 389 -109.75 61.51 4.35
N PRO A 390 -110.26 62.57 5.01
CA PRO A 390 -110.75 62.46 6.39
C PRO A 390 -111.96 61.53 6.46
N SER A 391 -111.85 60.45 7.24
CA SER A 391 -112.89 59.44 7.32
C SER A 391 -114.17 59.98 7.98
N ALA A 392 -115.33 59.45 7.58
CA ALA A 392 -116.63 59.83 8.15
C ALA A 392 -116.79 59.47 9.66
N ASN A 393 -115.89 58.67 10.21
CA ASN A 393 -115.81 58.39 11.65
C ASN A 393 -114.77 59.31 12.30
N SER A 394 -115.24 60.45 12.82
CA SER A 394 -114.39 61.50 13.40
C SER A 394 -113.54 61.02 14.58
N ALA A 395 -114.05 60.08 15.39
CA ALA A 395 -113.29 59.49 16.48
C ALA A 395 -112.10 58.65 15.96
N ALA A 396 -112.34 57.75 15.00
CA ALA A 396 -111.29 56.91 14.42
C ALA A 396 -110.24 57.76 13.66
N TYR A 397 -110.66 58.81 12.96
CA TYR A 397 -109.76 59.76 12.32
C TYR A 397 -108.82 60.42 13.34
N SER A 398 -109.37 60.99 14.41
CA SER A 398 -108.56 61.68 15.44
C SER A 398 -107.56 60.76 16.14
N VAL A 399 -107.89 59.48 16.32
CA VAL A 399 -106.96 58.50 16.92
C VAL A 399 -105.82 58.18 15.95
N ARG A 400 -106.09 57.91 14.65
CA ARG A 400 -105.03 57.61 13.67
C ARG A 400 -104.18 58.84 13.34
N ASP A 401 -104.75 60.06 13.34
CA ASP A 401 -104.01 61.32 13.18
C ASP A 401 -103.01 61.57 14.32
N ASN A 402 -103.45 61.40 15.58
CA ASN A 402 -102.55 61.49 16.74
C ASN A 402 -101.51 60.34 16.73
N GLN A 403 -101.90 59.13 16.34
CA GLN A 403 -100.98 57.98 16.25
C GLN A 403 -99.91 58.20 15.16
N LEU A 404 -100.28 58.59 13.94
CA LEU A 404 -99.32 58.90 12.88
C LEU A 404 -98.43 60.08 13.26
N SER A 405 -98.97 61.09 13.95
CA SER A 405 -98.17 62.22 14.45
C SER A 405 -97.10 61.77 15.45
N ALA A 406 -97.43 60.80 16.34
CA ALA A 406 -96.46 60.19 17.25
C ALA A 406 -95.45 59.30 16.50
N GLU A 407 -95.91 58.43 15.58
CA GLU A 407 -95.06 57.55 14.77
C GLU A 407 -94.08 58.36 13.89
N ILE A 408 -94.49 59.51 13.34
CA ILE A 408 -93.62 60.45 12.61
C ILE A 408 -92.61 61.12 13.54
N ALA A 409 -93.00 61.48 14.77
CA ALA A 409 -92.08 62.06 15.75
C ALA A 409 -91.00 61.05 16.16
N ASP A 410 -91.39 59.82 16.47
CA ASP A 410 -90.49 58.72 16.80
C ASP A 410 -89.56 58.37 15.63
N ALA A 411 -90.07 58.26 14.40
CA ALA A 411 -89.25 58.02 13.20
C ALA A 411 -88.31 59.20 12.86
N THR A 412 -88.71 60.43 13.18
CA THR A 412 -87.84 61.61 13.02
C THR A 412 -86.69 61.57 14.04
N GLU A 413 -86.96 61.14 15.27
CA GLU A 413 -85.94 60.94 16.32
C GLU A 413 -85.05 59.72 16.02
N GLU A 414 -85.59 58.63 15.47
CA GLU A 414 -84.84 57.47 14.96
C GLU A 414 -83.85 57.90 13.87
N LEU A 415 -84.31 58.66 12.87
CA LEU A 415 -83.44 59.23 11.82
C LEU A 415 -82.40 60.20 12.38
N ARG A 416 -82.76 61.01 13.39
CA ARG A 416 -81.81 61.92 14.06
C ARG A 416 -80.71 61.13 14.76
N ARG A 417 -81.05 60.06 15.48
CA ARG A 417 -80.10 59.15 16.15
C ARG A 417 -79.21 58.42 15.14
N ALA A 418 -79.77 57.89 14.05
CA ALA A 418 -78.97 57.25 13.00
C ALA A 418 -77.94 58.23 12.39
N LYS A 419 -78.36 59.48 12.10
CA LYS A 419 -77.47 60.54 11.58
C LYS A 419 -76.43 61.02 12.60
N GLU A 420 -76.73 60.99 13.90
CA GLU A 420 -75.76 61.29 14.96
C GLU A 420 -74.77 60.14 15.20
N ASN A 421 -75.22 58.89 14.99
CA ASN A 421 -74.40 57.70 15.19
C ASN A 421 -73.43 57.42 14.04
N LEU A 422 -73.80 57.68 12.78
CA LEU A 422 -72.92 57.49 11.62
C LEU A 422 -71.51 58.12 11.78
N PRO A 423 -71.35 59.41 12.18
CA PRO A 423 -70.02 59.97 12.40
C PRO A 423 -69.30 59.38 13.62
N ARG A 424 -70.01 58.91 14.65
CA ARG A 424 -69.39 58.19 15.79
C ARG A 424 -68.81 56.85 15.33
N VAL A 425 -69.64 56.00 14.70
CA VAL A 425 -69.23 54.70 14.18
C VAL A 425 -68.07 54.82 13.18
N THR A 426 -68.08 55.87 12.35
CA THR A 426 -66.98 56.18 11.42
C THR A 426 -65.69 56.51 12.19
N ALA A 427 -65.75 57.40 13.19
CA ALA A 427 -64.60 57.79 13.99
C ALA A 427 -64.03 56.61 14.81
N ASP A 428 -64.91 55.80 15.41
CA ASP A 428 -64.52 54.60 16.17
C ASP A 428 -63.83 53.57 15.27
N ALA A 429 -64.35 53.33 14.05
CA ALA A 429 -63.76 52.44 13.07
C ALA A 429 -62.45 52.97 12.45
N GLU A 430 -62.27 54.30 12.38
CA GLU A 430 -61.00 54.90 12.01
C GLU A 430 -59.96 54.82 13.13
N ALA A 431 -60.39 54.97 14.38
CA ALA A 431 -59.53 54.78 15.55
C ALA A 431 -59.02 53.33 15.68
N THR A 432 -59.88 52.32 15.43
CA THR A 432 -59.44 50.91 15.46
C THR A 432 -58.48 50.57 14.31
N LEU A 433 -58.73 51.06 13.09
CA LEU A 433 -57.82 50.88 11.96
C LEU A 433 -56.48 51.59 12.19
N LEU A 434 -56.47 52.79 12.80
CA LEU A 434 -55.25 53.50 13.18
C LEU A 434 -54.47 52.72 14.24
N ALA A 435 -55.15 52.20 15.26
CA ALA A 435 -54.54 51.38 16.30
C ALA A 435 -53.91 50.10 15.72
N ALA A 436 -54.62 49.37 14.86
CA ALA A 436 -54.08 48.19 14.18
C ALA A 436 -52.84 48.52 13.33
N LYS A 437 -52.85 49.63 12.58
CA LYS A 437 -51.69 50.09 11.80
C LYS A 437 -50.51 50.49 12.69
N SER A 438 -50.75 51.09 13.85
CA SER A 438 -49.68 51.38 14.82
C SER A 438 -49.06 50.12 15.42
N ALA A 439 -49.88 49.09 15.70
CA ALA A 439 -49.40 47.79 16.20
C ALA A 439 -48.57 47.05 15.14
N LEU A 440 -48.93 47.13 13.86
CA LEU A 440 -48.12 46.60 12.76
C LEU A 440 -46.76 47.31 12.67
N ALA A 441 -46.75 48.64 12.66
CA ALA A 441 -45.52 49.44 12.63
C ALA A 441 -44.65 49.30 13.90
N GLU A 442 -45.21 48.80 15.00
CA GLU A 442 -44.48 48.40 16.20
C GLU A 442 -43.89 46.98 16.07
N ALA A 443 -44.63 46.04 15.48
CA ALA A 443 -44.18 44.67 15.22
C ALA A 443 -43.05 44.58 14.16
N GLU A 444 -43.00 45.51 13.19
CA GLU A 444 -41.98 45.53 12.13
C GLU A 444 -40.58 45.89 12.62
N ARG A 445 -40.44 46.81 13.60
CA ARG A 445 -39.13 47.28 14.10
C ARG A 445 -38.23 46.15 14.59
N PRO A 446 -38.65 45.27 15.53
CA PRO A 446 -37.79 44.19 16.01
C PRO A 446 -37.49 43.13 14.94
N VAL A 447 -38.31 43.01 13.88
CA VAL A 447 -38.04 42.06 12.77
C VAL A 447 -36.82 42.52 11.95
N ALA A 448 -36.69 43.82 11.68
CA ALA A 448 -35.53 44.36 10.95
C ALA A 448 -34.23 44.21 11.77
N GLU A 449 -34.28 44.53 13.06
CA GLU A 449 -33.17 44.38 14.00
C GLU A 449 -32.76 42.91 14.15
N ALA A 450 -33.71 42.00 14.38
CA ALA A 450 -33.46 40.57 14.50
C ALA A 450 -32.88 39.94 13.22
N LYS A 451 -33.24 40.43 12.03
CA LYS A 451 -32.60 39.99 10.76
C LYS A 451 -31.12 40.37 10.69
N GLY A 452 -30.75 41.55 11.20
CA GLY A 452 -29.35 41.97 11.30
C GLY A 452 -28.57 41.09 12.28
N SER A 453 -29.09 40.95 13.50
CA SER A 453 -28.47 40.13 14.55
C SER A 453 -28.36 38.66 14.16
N PHE A 454 -29.37 38.08 13.49
CA PHE A 454 -29.33 36.70 13.03
C PHE A 454 -28.22 36.46 12.00
N ARG A 455 -28.00 37.39 11.06
CA ARG A 455 -26.88 37.29 10.10
C ARG A 455 -25.54 37.26 10.83
N GLY A 456 -25.32 38.19 11.76
CA GLY A 456 -24.09 38.21 12.57
C GLY A 456 -23.87 36.90 13.34
N ILE A 457 -24.93 36.32 13.91
CA ILE A 457 -24.84 35.02 14.61
C ILE A 457 -24.56 33.86 13.64
N ALA A 458 -25.17 33.85 12.45
CA ALA A 458 -24.90 32.83 11.44
C ALA A 458 -23.45 32.93 10.91
N ASP A 459 -22.94 34.15 10.70
CA ASP A 459 -21.56 34.42 10.33
C ASP A 459 -20.60 33.97 11.47
N GLU A 460 -20.91 34.26 12.74
CA GLU A 460 -20.16 33.76 13.90
C GLU A 460 -20.08 32.23 13.94
N THR A 461 -21.21 31.53 13.70
CA THR A 461 -21.23 30.06 13.66
C THR A 461 -20.45 29.50 12.47
N GLY A 462 -20.53 30.15 11.29
CA GLY A 462 -19.70 29.81 10.13
C GLY A 462 -18.21 29.90 10.46
N ASN A 463 -17.78 31.07 10.97
CA ASN A 463 -16.39 31.29 11.42
C ASN A 463 -15.93 30.29 12.48
N ALA A 464 -16.82 29.83 13.38
CA ALA A 464 -16.50 28.81 14.37
C ALA A 464 -16.29 27.40 13.76
N ARG A 465 -17.03 27.04 12.70
CA ARG A 465 -16.79 25.81 11.93
C ARG A 465 -15.46 25.86 11.19
N ASP A 466 -15.22 26.97 10.48
CA ASP A 466 -14.00 27.18 9.69
C ASP A 466 -12.75 27.17 10.60
N ALA A 467 -12.82 27.79 11.78
CA ALA A 467 -11.74 27.76 12.76
C ALA A 467 -11.44 26.34 13.30
N LEU A 468 -12.47 25.53 13.53
CA LEU A 468 -12.31 24.13 13.95
C LEU A 468 -11.68 23.28 12.84
N GLU A 469 -12.11 23.45 11.59
CA GLU A 469 -11.53 22.72 10.45
C GLU A 469 -10.08 23.13 10.18
N ALA A 470 -9.81 24.44 10.14
CA ALA A 470 -8.45 24.97 9.98
C ALA A 470 -7.50 24.44 11.07
N SER A 471 -7.92 24.50 12.34
CA SER A 471 -7.12 23.99 13.47
C SER A 471 -6.84 22.49 13.35
N ARG A 472 -7.80 21.68 12.87
CA ARG A 472 -7.60 20.23 12.63
C ARG A 472 -6.63 19.96 11.50
N LYS A 473 -6.73 20.72 10.41
CA LYS A 473 -5.82 20.61 9.26
C LYS A 473 -4.39 20.96 9.66
N GLU A 474 -4.19 22.10 10.31
CA GLU A 474 -2.88 22.51 10.80
C GLU A 474 -2.27 21.51 11.79
N ALA A 475 -3.07 20.99 12.74
CA ALA A 475 -2.64 19.95 13.66
C ALA A 475 -2.17 18.69 12.90
N SER A 476 -2.96 18.23 11.92
CA SER A 476 -2.60 17.09 11.06
C SER A 476 -1.27 17.31 10.35
N ASP A 477 -1.06 18.51 9.78
CA ASP A 477 0.14 18.82 9.00
C ASP A 477 1.39 18.98 9.89
N ARG A 478 1.27 19.58 11.09
CA ARG A 478 2.35 19.61 12.08
C ARG A 478 2.72 18.20 12.56
N GLN A 479 1.72 17.35 12.83
CA GLN A 479 1.96 15.96 13.25
C GLN A 479 2.59 15.10 12.14
N LYS A 480 2.22 15.30 10.87
CA LYS A 480 2.90 14.66 9.72
C LYS A 480 4.37 15.09 9.64
N ALA A 481 4.66 16.37 9.80
CA ALA A 481 6.02 16.89 9.76
C ALA A 481 6.91 16.29 10.86
N LEU A 482 6.40 16.14 12.08
CA LEU A 482 7.13 15.44 13.16
C LEU A 482 7.33 13.95 12.87
N LYS A 483 6.29 13.25 12.39
CA LYS A 483 6.40 11.83 11.99
C LYS A 483 7.45 11.61 10.89
N SER A 484 7.53 12.52 9.92
CA SER A 484 8.56 12.47 8.86
C SER A 484 9.98 12.62 9.42
N LYS A 485 10.18 13.52 10.40
CA LYS A 485 11.48 13.68 11.07
C LYS A 485 11.85 12.44 11.89
N ILE A 486 10.88 11.80 12.55
CA ILE A 486 11.08 10.54 13.27
C ILE A 486 11.52 9.43 12.29
N SER A 487 10.84 9.27 11.15
CA SER A 487 11.19 8.21 10.19
C SER A 487 12.55 8.44 9.51
N GLU A 488 12.96 9.70 9.32
CA GLU A 488 14.28 10.08 8.86
C GLU A 488 15.37 9.72 9.89
N GLN A 489 15.17 10.03 11.17
CA GLN A 489 16.09 9.64 12.24
C GLN A 489 16.13 8.11 12.42
N GLU A 490 14.99 7.41 12.34
CA GLU A 490 14.94 5.94 12.38
C GLU A 490 15.65 5.29 11.18
N ARG A 491 15.68 5.96 10.02
CA ARG A 491 16.52 5.54 8.88
C ARG A 491 18.00 5.75 9.18
N ALA A 492 18.38 6.95 9.66
CA ALA A 492 19.76 7.24 10.06
C ALA A 492 20.29 6.26 11.12
N TYR A 493 19.45 5.84 12.07
CA TYR A 493 19.77 4.80 13.06
C TYR A 493 20.12 3.46 12.38
N ARG A 494 19.27 2.99 11.46
CA ARG A 494 19.51 1.75 10.70
C ARG A 494 20.76 1.82 9.82
N ASP A 495 21.04 2.98 9.25
CA ASP A 495 22.26 3.17 8.44
C ASP A 495 23.52 3.16 9.33
N GLN A 496 23.47 3.71 10.56
CA GLN A 496 24.54 3.54 11.55
C GLN A 496 24.65 2.12 12.13
N GLN A 497 23.55 1.35 12.16
CA GLN A 497 23.59 -0.07 12.53
C GLN A 497 24.34 -0.89 11.47
N ARG A 498 24.03 -0.69 10.18
CA ARG A 498 24.75 -1.35 9.07
C ARG A 498 26.23 -1.01 9.07
N ALA A 499 26.59 0.26 9.27
CA ALA A 499 27.99 0.67 9.36
C ALA A 499 28.74 -0.01 10.54
N GLN A 500 28.04 -0.32 11.63
CA GLN A 500 28.59 -1.10 12.74
C GLN A 500 28.76 -2.58 12.35
N GLU A 501 27.78 -3.19 11.68
CA GLU A 501 27.83 -4.59 11.22
C GLU A 501 28.95 -4.80 10.18
N GLU A 502 29.12 -3.85 9.25
CA GLU A 502 30.21 -3.83 8.27
C GLU A 502 31.58 -3.73 8.95
N ALA A 503 31.76 -2.80 9.90
CA ALA A 503 32.99 -2.68 10.68
C ALA A 503 33.24 -3.89 11.60
N GLN A 504 32.20 -4.65 12.00
CA GLN A 504 32.38 -5.93 12.71
C GLN A 504 32.88 -7.03 11.77
N ALA A 505 32.38 -7.09 10.53
CA ALA A 505 32.89 -8.00 9.50
C ALA A 505 34.36 -7.70 9.16
N GLU A 506 34.76 -6.43 9.02
CA GLU A 506 36.16 -6.05 8.79
C GLU A 506 37.12 -6.53 9.90
N ILE A 507 36.67 -6.54 11.16
CA ILE A 507 37.45 -7.08 12.28
C ILE A 507 37.59 -8.60 12.15
N ALA A 508 36.51 -9.31 11.79
CA ALA A 508 36.53 -10.76 11.61
C ALA A 508 37.45 -11.18 10.44
N ASP A 509 37.38 -10.49 9.30
CA ASP A 509 38.25 -10.71 8.14
C ASP A 509 39.73 -10.46 8.47
N ALA A 510 40.02 -9.39 9.23
CA ALA A 510 41.37 -9.09 9.69
C ALA A 510 41.90 -10.15 10.67
N ASP A 511 41.06 -10.65 11.59
CA ASP A 511 41.42 -11.71 12.53
C ASP A 511 41.62 -13.07 11.84
N ASP A 512 40.81 -13.42 10.85
CA ASP A 512 40.99 -14.61 10.02
C ASP A 512 42.30 -14.53 9.22
N THR A 513 42.60 -13.37 8.61
CA THR A 513 43.86 -13.13 7.90
C THR A 513 45.07 -13.25 8.82
N ILE A 514 45.01 -12.66 10.02
CA ILE A 514 46.04 -12.80 11.07
C ILE A 514 46.22 -14.26 11.47
N THR A 515 45.13 -14.99 11.67
CA THR A 515 45.16 -16.39 12.11
C THR A 515 45.80 -17.30 11.06
N LYS A 516 45.42 -17.16 9.79
CA LYS A 516 46.01 -17.89 8.65
C LYS A 516 47.50 -17.58 8.47
N ALA A 517 47.87 -16.30 8.56
CA ALA A 517 49.28 -15.89 8.47
C ALA A 517 50.11 -16.47 9.62
N ALA A 518 49.57 -16.48 10.85
CA ALA A 518 50.22 -17.10 12.01
C ALA A 518 50.33 -18.62 11.87
N GLU A 519 49.30 -19.31 11.37
CA GLU A 519 49.35 -20.76 11.11
C GLU A 519 50.45 -21.12 10.09
N ILE A 520 50.65 -20.30 9.06
CA ILE A 520 51.74 -20.50 8.09
C ILE A 520 53.11 -20.25 8.74
N HIS A 521 53.26 -19.12 9.44
CA HIS A 521 54.52 -18.70 10.07
C HIS A 521 54.98 -19.65 11.18
N ASP A 522 54.06 -20.10 12.04
CA ASP A 522 54.37 -20.91 13.23
C ASP A 522 54.58 -22.40 12.89
N ASN A 523 54.26 -22.83 11.66
CA ASN A 523 54.45 -24.20 11.16
C ASN A 523 55.41 -24.25 9.94
N PRO A 524 56.71 -23.92 10.12
CA PRO A 524 57.71 -24.00 9.06
C PRO A 524 58.01 -25.45 8.65
N ASP A 525 57.78 -26.42 9.54
CA ASP A 525 57.96 -27.85 9.26
C ASP A 525 56.97 -28.37 8.19
N VAL A 526 55.79 -27.75 8.07
CA VAL A 526 54.85 -28.01 6.98
C VAL A 526 55.40 -27.48 5.66
N THR A 527 55.97 -26.27 5.65
CA THR A 527 56.63 -25.68 4.48
C THR A 527 57.82 -26.54 4.02
N ASP A 528 58.64 -27.04 4.95
CA ASP A 528 59.74 -27.96 4.67
C ASP A 528 59.25 -29.32 4.12
N ARG A 529 58.15 -29.86 4.66
CA ARG A 529 57.54 -31.10 4.13
C ARG A 529 57.03 -30.92 2.71
N ILE A 530 56.38 -29.81 2.40
CA ILE A 530 55.88 -29.52 1.04
C ILE A 530 57.05 -29.33 0.08
N ALA A 531 58.12 -28.65 0.50
CA ALA A 531 59.34 -28.55 -0.32
C ALA A 531 60.00 -29.92 -0.58
N ALA A 532 59.99 -30.82 0.41
CA ALA A 532 60.53 -32.16 0.28
C ALA A 532 59.63 -33.09 -0.57
N SER A 533 58.30 -33.00 -0.45
CA SER A 533 57.37 -33.74 -1.31
C SER A 533 57.46 -33.25 -2.74
N LEU A 534 57.53 -31.93 -2.97
CA LEU A 534 57.67 -31.36 -4.31
C LEU A 534 58.96 -31.82 -5.00
N ALA A 535 60.06 -31.91 -4.26
CA ALA A 535 61.32 -32.44 -4.76
C ALA A 535 61.26 -33.95 -5.07
N ALA A 536 60.44 -34.73 -4.34
CA ALA A 536 60.22 -36.15 -4.63
C ALA A 536 59.28 -36.34 -5.82
N ASP A 537 58.17 -35.60 -5.86
CA ASP A 537 57.15 -35.65 -6.91
C ASP A 537 57.71 -35.21 -8.27
N THR A 538 58.57 -34.18 -8.30
CA THR A 538 59.26 -33.75 -9.53
C THR A 538 60.26 -34.79 -10.03
N ALA A 539 60.98 -35.48 -9.14
CA ALA A 539 61.85 -36.60 -9.53
C ALA A 539 61.03 -37.80 -10.03
N GLU A 540 59.92 -38.14 -9.38
CA GLU A 540 58.97 -39.17 -9.81
C GLU A 540 58.38 -38.82 -11.19
N HIS A 541 58.06 -37.56 -11.45
CA HIS A 541 57.54 -37.09 -12.73
C HIS A 541 58.55 -37.26 -13.86
N ASP A 542 59.83 -36.96 -13.63
CA ASP A 542 60.90 -37.15 -14.61
C ASP A 542 61.15 -38.65 -14.90
N GLU A 543 61.00 -39.52 -13.91
CA GLU A 543 61.03 -40.98 -14.09
C GLU A 543 59.79 -41.50 -14.84
N LEU A 544 58.58 -41.07 -14.48
CA LEU A 544 57.34 -41.44 -15.17
C LEU A 544 57.32 -40.91 -16.61
N MET A 545 57.84 -39.72 -16.88
CA MET A 545 58.02 -39.20 -18.25
C MET A 545 58.86 -40.15 -19.11
N GLN A 546 59.97 -40.66 -18.57
CA GLN A 546 60.82 -41.64 -19.26
C GLN A 546 60.09 -42.99 -19.44
N GLN A 547 59.34 -43.44 -18.43
CA GLN A 547 58.53 -44.67 -18.53
C GLN A 547 57.40 -44.53 -19.57
N VAL A 548 56.71 -43.39 -19.62
CA VAL A 548 55.68 -43.07 -20.63
C VAL A 548 56.28 -43.02 -22.04
N GLN A 549 57.50 -42.50 -22.20
CA GLN A 549 58.23 -42.55 -23.48
C GLN A 549 58.62 -43.98 -23.86
N ALA A 550 59.14 -44.78 -22.94
CA ALA A 550 59.44 -46.19 -23.18
C ALA A 550 58.17 -47.02 -23.48
N LEU A 551 57.04 -46.71 -22.84
CA LEU A 551 55.73 -47.29 -23.14
C LEU A 551 55.21 -46.83 -24.52
N ALA A 552 55.48 -45.59 -24.93
CA ALA A 552 55.19 -45.11 -26.28
C ALA A 552 56.02 -45.85 -27.35
N GLU A 553 57.32 -46.06 -27.10
CA GLU A 553 58.22 -46.81 -27.99
C GLU A 553 57.85 -48.29 -28.07
N THR A 554 57.51 -48.93 -26.95
CA THR A 554 57.06 -50.33 -26.94
C THR A 554 55.68 -50.47 -27.58
N GLU A 555 54.74 -49.54 -27.38
CA GLU A 555 53.47 -49.52 -28.12
C GLU A 555 53.72 -49.32 -29.63
N ALA A 556 54.66 -48.44 -30.01
CA ALA A 556 55.05 -48.22 -31.41
C ALA A 556 55.69 -49.47 -32.03
N ASN A 557 56.56 -50.18 -31.31
CA ASN A 557 57.16 -51.45 -31.72
C ASN A 557 56.10 -52.56 -31.85
N VAL A 558 55.14 -52.65 -30.92
CA VAL A 558 54.00 -53.57 -31.04
C VAL A 558 53.11 -53.21 -32.23
N ARG A 559 52.86 -51.92 -32.48
CA ARG A 559 52.17 -51.42 -33.70
C ARG A 559 52.96 -51.77 -34.97
N GLU A 560 54.28 -51.68 -34.97
CA GLU A 560 55.12 -52.05 -36.11
C GLU A 560 55.10 -53.56 -36.34
N ARG A 561 55.42 -54.37 -35.33
CA ARG A 561 55.38 -55.84 -35.38
C ARG A 561 54.00 -56.38 -35.80
N THR A 562 52.91 -55.74 -35.37
CA THR A 562 51.56 -56.10 -35.83
C THR A 562 51.26 -55.62 -37.25
N ARG A 563 51.72 -54.45 -37.70
CA ARG A 563 51.63 -54.03 -39.11
C ARG A 563 52.42 -54.96 -40.03
N ASP A 564 53.65 -55.28 -39.65
CA ASP A 564 54.57 -56.10 -40.43
C ASP A 564 54.08 -57.56 -40.53
N SER A 565 53.53 -58.10 -39.43
CA SER A 565 52.78 -59.37 -39.44
C SER A 565 51.51 -59.32 -40.31
N ARG A 566 50.74 -58.23 -40.26
CA ARG A 566 49.56 -58.04 -41.14
C ARG A 566 49.93 -57.93 -42.62
N VAL A 567 51.02 -57.26 -42.96
CA VAL A 567 51.53 -57.18 -44.35
C VAL A 567 51.99 -58.56 -44.84
N LYS A 568 52.74 -59.30 -44.00
CA LYS A 568 53.15 -60.68 -44.30
C LYS A 568 51.94 -61.63 -44.41
N PHE A 569 50.89 -61.43 -43.61
CA PHE A 569 49.64 -62.18 -43.68
C PHE A 569 48.82 -61.87 -44.94
N ILE A 570 48.67 -60.59 -45.31
CA ILE A 570 48.01 -60.18 -46.56
C ILE A 570 48.81 -60.71 -47.77
N GLY A 571 50.14 -60.64 -47.74
CA GLY A 571 51.01 -61.22 -48.75
C GLY A 571 50.87 -62.75 -48.85
N ALA A 572 50.79 -63.45 -47.73
CA ALA A 572 50.60 -64.91 -47.69
C ALA A 572 49.21 -65.31 -48.20
N ILE A 573 48.14 -64.60 -47.80
CA ILE A 573 46.78 -64.83 -48.33
C ILE A 573 46.73 -64.54 -49.83
N ALA A 574 47.31 -63.42 -50.29
CA ALA A 574 47.38 -63.10 -51.70
C ALA A 574 48.15 -64.18 -52.48
N ALA A 575 49.26 -64.69 -51.94
CA ALA A 575 50.00 -65.80 -52.54
C ALA A 575 49.17 -67.10 -52.60
N VAL A 576 48.43 -67.45 -51.54
CA VAL A 576 47.53 -68.63 -51.52
C VAL A 576 46.39 -68.45 -52.52
N ILE A 577 45.77 -67.27 -52.60
CA ILE A 577 44.73 -66.97 -53.60
C ILE A 577 45.31 -67.04 -55.02
N VAL A 578 46.49 -66.49 -55.27
CA VAL A 578 47.19 -66.60 -56.56
C VAL A 578 47.49 -68.05 -56.91
N VAL A 579 47.94 -68.88 -55.96
CA VAL A 579 48.14 -70.32 -56.17
C VAL A 579 46.83 -71.04 -56.49
N ILE A 580 45.72 -70.71 -55.81
CA ILE A 580 44.39 -71.27 -56.11
C ILE A 580 43.92 -70.83 -57.50
N VAL A 581 44.12 -69.57 -57.89
CA VAL A 581 43.79 -69.04 -59.22
C VAL A 581 44.66 -69.69 -60.30
N ILE A 582 45.95 -69.93 -60.04
CA ILE A 582 46.84 -70.66 -60.95
C ILE A 582 46.37 -72.12 -61.09
N ILE A 583 46.01 -72.79 -60.00
CA ILE A 583 45.49 -74.17 -60.04
C ILE A 583 44.17 -74.22 -60.82
N ALA A 584 43.27 -73.25 -60.62
CA ALA A 584 42.02 -73.15 -61.36
C ALA A 584 42.24 -72.84 -62.86
N ALA A 585 43.20 -71.97 -63.19
CA ALA A 585 43.56 -71.65 -64.58
C ALA A 585 44.25 -72.82 -65.28
N ILE A 586 45.10 -73.59 -64.57
CA ILE A 586 45.68 -74.84 -65.07
C ILE A 586 44.57 -75.86 -65.31
N TRP A 587 43.60 -76.01 -64.40
CA TRP A 587 42.42 -76.85 -64.61
C TRP A 587 41.63 -76.45 -65.85
N PHE A 588 41.33 -75.16 -66.02
CA PHE A 588 40.59 -74.62 -67.15
C PHE A 588 41.36 -74.69 -68.48
N ALA A 589 42.69 -74.82 -68.46
CA ALA A 589 43.53 -75.02 -69.64
C ALA A 589 43.79 -76.51 -69.98
N LEU A 590 43.37 -77.44 -69.12
CA LEU A 590 43.51 -78.89 -69.26
C LEU A 590 42.15 -79.62 -69.44
N THR A 591 41.06 -78.87 -69.58
CA THR A 591 39.71 -79.33 -69.96
C THR A 591 39.25 -78.65 -71.23
#